data_AF-A0AAU9WMT5-F1
#
_entry.id   AF-A0AAU9WMT5-F1
#
_cell.length_a   1.000
_cell.length_b   1.000
_cell.length_c   1.000
_cell.angle_alpha   90.00
_cell.angle_beta   90.00
_cell.angle_gamma   90.00
#
_symmetry.space_group_name_H-M   'P 1'
#
loop_
_entity.id
_entity.type
_entity.pdbx_description
1 polymer ?
#
loop_
_entity_poly.entity_id
_entity_poly.type
_entity_poly.pdbx_seq_one_letter_code
_entity_poly.pdbx_strand_id
1 'polypeptide(L)'
;VEQAAKRGTKPEKKKVEPNDELSKVLDFKKFDISELDCIFADFKTTLDPFVQNREDMARAEESFKKAVTTLEQVSPHAQFSEYVHALKTRLTSEGIVVKIKEGALAIYTEGKKTVQEILDAVAAVNAILKLSKELKAMPMIIARGSDDAVERAEGMDLPGILKREFKSVWDLGKIPRLIKAFSNNVQQVRRAPDMVRDCYSQAKKII
;
A
#
# COMPACT_ATOMS: atom_id res chain seq x y z
N VAL A 1 -33.50 -48.15 21.94
CA VAL A 1 -32.94 -46.88 22.41
C VAL A 1 -31.46 -46.89 22.05
N GLU A 2 -31.09 -46.29 20.92
CA GLU A 2 -29.72 -45.83 20.67
C GLU A 2 -29.74 -44.92 19.45
N GLN A 3 -29.57 -43.62 19.68
CA GLN A 3 -29.55 -42.58 18.66
C GLN A 3 -28.19 -41.87 18.68
N ALA A 4 -27.59 -41.86 17.49
CA ALA A 4 -26.83 -40.77 16.87
C ALA A 4 -25.61 -40.19 17.62
N ALA A 5 -24.44 -40.64 17.16
CA ALA A 5 -23.16 -39.96 17.31
C ALA A 5 -23.20 -38.55 16.70
N LYS A 6 -22.91 -37.54 17.52
CA LYS A 6 -22.69 -36.14 17.14
C LYS A 6 -21.42 -36.02 16.28
N ARG A 7 -21.57 -35.63 15.01
CA ARG A 7 -20.47 -35.04 14.23
C ARG A 7 -20.50 -33.53 14.43
N GLY A 8 -19.52 -33.00 15.14
CA GLY A 8 -19.30 -31.58 15.34
C GLY A 8 -18.96 -30.89 14.02
N THR A 9 -19.76 -29.91 13.65
CA THR A 9 -19.50 -29.00 12.53
C THR A 9 -18.35 -28.07 12.93
N LYS A 10 -17.21 -28.17 12.24
CA LYS A 10 -16.12 -27.18 12.31
C LYS A 10 -16.67 -25.83 11.83
N PRO A 11 -16.41 -24.71 12.53
CA PRO A 11 -16.82 -23.40 12.05
C PRO A 11 -16.07 -23.05 10.76
N GLU A 12 -16.83 -22.73 9.72
CA GLU A 12 -16.32 -22.12 8.49
C GLU A 12 -15.47 -20.90 8.84
N LYS A 13 -14.22 -20.92 8.39
CA LYS A 13 -13.37 -19.73 8.38
C LYS A 13 -14.03 -18.71 7.47
N LYS A 14 -14.66 -17.69 8.05
CA LYS A 14 -15.04 -16.48 7.33
C LYS A 14 -13.85 -16.02 6.51
N LYS A 15 -14.02 -15.96 5.19
CA LYS A 15 -13.13 -15.21 4.30
C LYS A 15 -13.09 -13.79 4.84
N VAL A 16 -11.93 -13.39 5.33
CA VAL A 16 -11.62 -12.00 5.60
C VAL A 16 -11.56 -11.35 4.21
N GLU A 17 -12.62 -10.62 3.85
CA GLU A 17 -12.56 -9.68 2.74
C GLU A 17 -11.33 -8.78 2.97
N PRO A 18 -10.54 -8.45 1.93
CA PRO A 18 -9.41 -7.55 2.09
C PRO A 18 -9.98 -6.25 2.64
N ASN A 19 -9.60 -5.94 3.88
CA ASN A 19 -10.15 -4.82 4.62
C ASN A 19 -9.80 -3.53 3.85
N ASP A 20 -10.78 -2.99 3.13
CA ASP A 20 -10.71 -1.73 2.37
C ASP A 20 -10.48 -0.52 3.30
N GLU A 21 -10.33 -0.75 4.61
CA GLU A 21 -9.89 0.24 5.59
C GLU A 21 -8.37 0.40 5.68
N LEU A 22 -7.57 -0.56 5.20
CA LEU A 22 -6.10 -0.47 5.17
C LEU A 22 -5.59 0.59 4.16
N SER A 23 -6.49 1.13 3.32
CA SER A 23 -6.19 1.94 2.16
C SER A 23 -6.42 3.44 2.34
N LYS A 24 -7.00 3.89 3.48
CA LYS A 24 -7.23 5.33 3.70
C LYS A 24 -5.89 6.04 3.79
N VAL A 25 -5.62 6.85 2.76
CA VAL A 25 -4.62 7.91 2.79
C VAL A 25 -4.77 8.62 4.13
N LEU A 26 -3.68 8.74 4.90
CA LEU A 26 -3.75 9.49 6.14
C LEU A 26 -4.13 10.93 5.82
N ASP A 27 -5.27 11.36 6.35
CA ASP A 27 -5.78 12.71 6.16
C ASP A 27 -5.50 13.49 7.44
N PHE A 28 -4.37 14.18 7.41
CA PHE A 28 -3.96 15.03 8.52
C PHE A 28 -4.75 16.32 8.48
N LYS A 29 -5.44 16.63 9.58
CA LYS A 29 -6.06 17.93 9.74
C LYS A 29 -4.96 19.00 9.71
N LYS A 30 -5.09 19.98 8.81
CA LYS A 30 -4.20 21.14 8.78
C LYS A 30 -4.47 22.08 9.94
N PHE A 31 -3.41 22.68 10.45
CA PHE A 31 -3.46 23.72 11.48
C PHE A 31 -2.99 25.05 10.93
N ASP A 32 -3.63 26.14 11.34
CA ASP A 32 -3.17 27.50 11.02
C ASP A 32 -1.97 27.93 11.89
N ILE A 33 -1.50 27.04 12.78
CA ILE A 33 -0.33 27.23 13.63
C ILE A 33 0.81 26.41 13.02
N SER A 34 1.78 27.10 12.41
CA SER A 34 2.87 26.45 11.65
C SER A 34 3.69 25.45 12.48
N GLU A 35 3.89 25.73 13.77
CA GLU A 35 4.59 24.84 14.70
C GLU A 35 3.87 23.50 14.89
N LEU A 36 2.53 23.47 14.80
CA LEU A 36 1.74 22.25 14.88
C LEU A 36 1.70 21.53 13.52
N ASP A 37 1.51 22.31 12.45
CA ASP A 37 1.30 21.78 11.11
C ASP A 37 2.57 21.13 10.54
N CYS A 38 3.76 21.70 10.83
CA CYS A 38 5.02 21.22 10.29
C CYS A 38 5.30 19.76 10.64
N ILE A 39 4.96 19.30 11.85
CA ILE A 39 5.15 17.91 12.27
C ILE A 39 4.44 16.94 11.32
N PHE A 40 3.17 17.23 11.04
CA PHE A 40 2.34 16.36 10.19
C PHE A 40 2.66 16.55 8.71
N ALA A 41 3.06 17.74 8.28
CA ALA A 41 3.52 17.99 6.93
C ALA A 41 4.82 17.22 6.63
N ASP A 42 5.81 17.25 7.53
CA ASP A 42 7.07 16.52 7.39
C ASP A 42 6.84 15.01 7.34
N PHE A 43 6.00 14.50 8.25
CA PHE A 43 5.65 13.08 8.24
C PHE A 43 4.90 12.69 6.97
N LYS A 44 4.00 13.56 6.48
CA LYS A 44 3.30 13.35 5.22
C LYS A 44 4.28 13.25 4.04
N THR A 45 5.28 14.12 3.96
CA THR A 45 6.33 14.02 2.93
C THR A 45 7.09 12.69 3.01
N THR A 46 7.28 12.17 4.23
CA THR A 46 7.91 10.85 4.43
C THR A 46 6.99 9.71 3.96
N LEU A 47 5.68 9.84 4.13
CA LEU A 47 4.68 8.82 3.79
C LEU A 47 4.24 8.83 2.31
N ASP A 48 4.22 9.99 1.66
CA ASP A 48 3.70 10.15 0.29
C ASP A 48 4.34 9.19 -0.73
N PRO A 49 5.67 8.93 -0.71
CA PRO A 49 6.27 7.91 -1.59
C PRO A 49 5.68 6.51 -1.42
N PHE A 50 5.30 6.12 -0.21
CA PHE A 50 4.64 4.83 0.01
C PHE A 50 3.23 4.80 -0.60
N VAL A 51 2.47 5.90 -0.46
CA VAL A 51 1.12 6.02 -1.04
C VAL A 51 1.20 5.88 -2.57
N GLN A 52 2.12 6.61 -3.18
CA GLN A 52 2.35 6.55 -4.63
C GLN A 52 2.75 5.13 -5.07
N ASN A 53 3.74 4.52 -4.41
CA ASN A 53 4.22 3.18 -4.76
C ASN A 53 3.15 2.10 -4.61
N ARG A 54 2.27 2.23 -3.62
CA ARG A 54 1.12 1.33 -3.43
C ARG A 54 0.15 1.44 -4.61
N GLU A 55 -0.19 2.66 -5.03
CA GLU A 55 -1.10 2.88 -6.15
C GLU A 55 -0.49 2.41 -7.47
N ASP A 56 0.80 2.68 -7.69
CA ASP A 56 1.53 2.17 -8.85
C ASP A 56 1.58 0.64 -8.86
N MET A 57 1.71 -0.01 -7.71
CA MET A 57 1.68 -1.47 -7.60
C MET A 57 0.32 -2.02 -8.01
N ALA A 58 -0.76 -1.42 -7.52
CA ALA A 58 -2.12 -1.81 -7.88
C ALA A 58 -2.38 -1.64 -9.39
N ARG A 59 -1.96 -0.50 -9.98
CA ARG A 59 -2.06 -0.25 -11.43
C ARG A 59 -1.24 -1.24 -12.25
N ALA A 60 -0.02 -1.58 -11.79
CA ALA A 60 0.83 -2.54 -12.48
C ALA A 60 0.23 -3.96 -12.41
N GLU A 61 -0.32 -4.36 -11.27
CA GLU A 61 -1.02 -5.63 -11.13
C GLU A 61 -2.25 -5.71 -12.05
N GLU A 62 -3.08 -4.67 -12.08
CA GLU A 62 -4.25 -4.60 -12.96
C GLU A 62 -3.85 -4.66 -14.43
N SER A 63 -2.83 -3.86 -14.83
CA SER A 63 -2.31 -3.84 -16.19
C SER A 63 -1.80 -5.22 -16.62
N PHE A 64 -1.09 -5.92 -15.73
CA PHE A 64 -0.62 -7.27 -15.97
C PHE A 64 -1.78 -8.24 -16.19
N LYS A 65 -2.76 -8.27 -15.27
CA LYS A 65 -3.93 -9.16 -15.37
C LYS A 65 -4.72 -8.90 -16.65
N LYS A 66 -4.90 -7.63 -17.02
CA LYS A 66 -5.58 -7.24 -18.26
C LYS A 66 -4.86 -7.78 -19.49
N ALA A 67 -3.55 -7.54 -19.59
CA ALA A 67 -2.74 -8.00 -20.72
C ALA A 67 -2.77 -9.53 -20.86
N VAL A 68 -2.63 -10.25 -19.75
CA VAL A 68 -2.67 -11.72 -19.76
C VAL A 68 -4.06 -12.25 -20.10
N THR A 69 -5.14 -11.62 -19.64
CA THR A 69 -6.52 -12.03 -19.97
C THR A 69 -6.84 -11.88 -21.47
N THR A 70 -6.20 -10.91 -22.14
CA THR A 70 -6.31 -10.77 -23.60
C THR A 70 -5.57 -11.89 -24.35
N LEU A 71 -4.46 -12.39 -23.78
CA LEU A 71 -3.66 -13.48 -24.37
C LEU A 71 -4.26 -14.86 -24.12
N GLU A 72 -4.79 -15.09 -22.92
CA GLU A 72 -5.34 -16.36 -22.47
C GLU A 72 -6.56 -16.14 -21.59
N GLN A 73 -7.55 -17.05 -21.69
CA GLN A 73 -8.71 -17.01 -20.80
C GLN A 73 -8.30 -17.44 -19.39
N VAL A 74 -8.01 -16.46 -18.53
CA VAL A 74 -7.77 -16.64 -17.11
C VAL A 74 -8.97 -16.14 -16.33
N SER A 75 -9.40 -16.88 -15.30
CA SER A 75 -10.50 -16.47 -14.43
C SER A 75 -10.18 -15.13 -13.75
N PRO A 76 -11.09 -14.14 -13.72
CA PRO A 76 -10.90 -12.88 -13.00
C PRO A 76 -10.62 -13.03 -11.50
N HIS A 77 -10.96 -14.20 -10.93
CA HIS A 77 -10.74 -14.52 -9.52
C HIS A 77 -9.47 -15.35 -9.27
N ALA A 78 -8.67 -15.61 -10.32
CA ALA A 78 -7.43 -16.34 -10.21
C ALA A 78 -6.38 -15.57 -9.39
N GLN A 79 -5.49 -16.30 -8.73
CA GLN A 79 -4.34 -15.72 -8.05
C GLN A 79 -3.34 -15.15 -9.06
N PHE A 80 -2.54 -14.15 -8.65
CA PHE A 80 -1.53 -13.55 -9.51
C PHE A 80 -0.56 -14.58 -10.12
N SER A 81 -0.20 -15.61 -9.36
CA SER A 81 0.66 -16.72 -9.82
C SER A 81 0.07 -17.49 -11.00
N GLU A 82 -1.26 -17.60 -11.10
CA GLU A 82 -1.94 -18.27 -12.22
C GLU A 82 -1.82 -17.44 -13.50
N TYR A 83 -1.95 -16.11 -13.41
CA TYR A 83 -1.69 -15.20 -14.53
C TYR A 83 -0.22 -15.27 -14.99
N VAL A 84 0.73 -15.35 -14.05
CA VAL A 84 2.16 -15.56 -14.37
C VAL A 84 2.36 -16.90 -15.09
N HIS A 85 1.69 -17.96 -14.64
CA HIS A 85 1.77 -19.27 -15.30
C HIS A 85 1.18 -19.26 -16.71
N ALA A 86 0.04 -18.59 -16.91
CA ALA A 86 -0.58 -18.41 -18.22
C ALA A 86 0.37 -17.67 -19.18
N LEU A 87 0.97 -16.56 -18.74
CA LEU A 87 1.97 -15.85 -19.54
C LEU A 87 3.17 -16.73 -19.89
N LYS A 88 3.73 -17.48 -18.92
CA LYS A 88 4.87 -18.38 -19.18
C LYS A 88 4.52 -19.46 -20.22
N THR A 89 3.33 -20.03 -20.11
CA THR A 89 2.82 -21.02 -21.08
C THR A 89 2.74 -20.41 -22.47
N ARG A 90 2.18 -19.19 -22.57
CA ARG A 90 2.06 -18.47 -23.84
C ARG A 90 3.41 -18.13 -24.47
N LEU A 91 4.34 -17.60 -23.68
CA LEU A 91 5.71 -17.32 -24.14
C LEU A 91 6.39 -18.58 -24.68
N THR A 92 6.20 -19.71 -24.01
CA THR A 92 6.77 -21.00 -24.42
C THR A 92 6.15 -21.49 -25.73
N SER A 93 4.83 -21.41 -25.89
CA SER A 93 4.14 -21.86 -27.10
C SER A 93 4.47 -21.01 -28.33
N GLU A 94 4.78 -19.74 -28.14
CA GLU A 94 5.21 -18.82 -29.21
C GLU A 94 6.73 -18.81 -29.45
N GLY A 95 7.51 -19.59 -28.69
CA GLY A 95 8.97 -19.60 -28.80
C GLY A 95 9.65 -18.28 -28.37
N ILE A 96 8.96 -17.48 -27.55
CA ILE A 96 9.46 -16.21 -27.02
C ILE A 96 10.24 -16.48 -25.74
N VAL A 97 11.51 -16.10 -25.75
CA VAL A 97 12.43 -16.26 -24.63
C VAL A 97 12.51 -14.94 -23.87
N VAL A 98 12.11 -14.96 -22.60
CA VAL A 98 12.29 -13.85 -21.66
C VAL A 98 13.40 -14.21 -20.68
N LYS A 99 14.38 -13.33 -20.48
CA LYS A 99 15.42 -13.50 -19.46
C LYS A 99 15.51 -12.26 -18.59
N ILE A 100 16.02 -12.44 -17.37
CA ILE A 100 16.31 -11.33 -16.48
C ILE A 100 17.68 -10.76 -16.84
N LYS A 101 17.74 -9.47 -17.17
CA LYS A 101 18.97 -8.68 -17.34
C LYS A 101 18.91 -7.51 -16.38
N GLU A 102 19.94 -7.34 -15.56
CA GLU A 102 20.05 -6.22 -14.60
C GLU A 102 18.82 -6.11 -13.65
N GLY A 103 18.17 -7.24 -13.36
CA GLY A 103 17.00 -7.29 -12.48
C GLY A 103 15.68 -6.86 -13.13
N ALA A 104 15.63 -6.75 -14.47
CA ALA A 104 14.42 -6.56 -15.26
C ALA A 104 14.26 -7.70 -16.29
N LEU A 105 13.03 -8.06 -16.62
CA LEU A 105 12.70 -8.95 -17.71
C LEU A 105 12.96 -8.26 -19.05
N ALA A 106 13.68 -8.94 -19.93
CA ALA A 106 13.93 -8.55 -21.30
C ALA A 106 13.56 -9.70 -22.24
N ILE A 107 12.98 -9.37 -23.39
CA ILE A 107 12.60 -10.33 -24.44
C ILE A 107 13.82 -10.48 -25.38
N TYR A 108 14.20 -11.72 -25.69
CA TYR A 108 15.44 -12.03 -26.42
C TYR A 108 15.23 -12.65 -27.81
N THR A 109 14.08 -13.24 -28.10
CA THR A 109 13.80 -13.85 -29.41
C THR A 109 12.65 -13.15 -30.12
N GLU A 110 12.85 -12.82 -31.39
CA GLU A 110 11.80 -12.55 -32.37
C GLU A 110 11.17 -13.89 -32.81
N GLY A 111 10.33 -14.47 -31.95
CA GLY A 111 9.23 -15.30 -32.45
C GLY A 111 8.27 -14.42 -33.27
N LYS A 112 7.42 -15.03 -34.12
CA LYS A 112 6.38 -14.32 -34.91
C LYS A 112 5.82 -13.14 -34.13
N LYS A 113 5.98 -11.91 -34.65
CA LYS A 113 5.50 -10.62 -34.11
C LYS A 113 5.10 -10.71 -32.63
N THR A 114 6.01 -10.38 -31.72
CA THR A 114 5.65 -10.10 -30.33
C THR A 114 4.46 -9.16 -30.31
N VAL A 115 3.31 -9.65 -29.84
CA VAL A 115 2.08 -8.87 -29.79
C VAL A 115 2.14 -7.87 -28.63
N GLN A 116 1.42 -6.76 -28.74
CA GLN A 116 1.51 -5.65 -27.79
C GLN A 116 1.21 -6.10 -26.37
N GLU A 117 0.30 -7.06 -26.21
CA GLU A 117 -0.11 -7.62 -24.92
C GLU A 117 1.06 -8.31 -24.19
N ILE A 118 1.99 -8.94 -24.92
CA ILE A 118 3.19 -9.53 -24.31
C ILE A 118 4.14 -8.44 -23.82
N LEU A 119 4.32 -7.37 -24.60
CA LEU A 119 5.12 -6.22 -24.22
C LEU A 119 4.53 -5.54 -22.97
N ASP A 120 3.21 -5.35 -22.95
CA ASP A 120 2.48 -4.75 -21.84
C ASP A 120 2.58 -5.62 -20.57
N ALA A 121 2.43 -6.94 -20.70
CA ALA A 121 2.58 -7.85 -19.58
C ALA A 121 4.01 -7.83 -19.01
N VAL A 122 5.04 -7.83 -19.87
CA VAL A 122 6.44 -7.74 -19.43
C VAL A 122 6.74 -6.39 -18.77
N ALA A 123 6.24 -5.29 -19.34
CA ALA A 123 6.37 -3.95 -18.76
C ALA A 123 5.72 -3.86 -17.37
N ALA A 124 4.51 -4.43 -17.22
CA ALA A 124 3.80 -4.47 -15.95
C ALA A 124 4.57 -5.29 -14.89
N VAL A 125 5.11 -6.46 -15.25
CA VAL A 125 5.96 -7.24 -14.32
C VAL A 125 7.23 -6.48 -13.93
N ASN A 126 7.86 -5.78 -14.87
CA ASN A 126 9.02 -4.95 -14.55
C ASN A 126 8.68 -3.80 -13.59
N ALA A 127 7.52 -3.17 -13.74
CA ALA A 127 7.03 -2.18 -12.79
C ALA A 127 6.82 -2.79 -11.40
N ILE A 128 6.18 -3.96 -11.30
CA ILE A 128 6.01 -4.70 -10.04
C ILE A 128 7.35 -5.01 -9.38
N LEU A 129 8.33 -5.51 -10.15
CA LEU A 129 9.67 -5.83 -9.64
C LEU A 129 10.42 -4.59 -9.12
N LYS A 130 10.29 -3.45 -9.80
CA LYS A 130 10.85 -2.18 -9.33
C LYS A 130 10.20 -1.73 -8.03
N LEU A 131 8.87 -1.65 -8.00
CA LEU A 131 8.09 -1.20 -6.85
C LEU A 131 8.28 -2.10 -5.63
N SER A 132 8.45 -3.41 -5.85
CA SER A 132 8.79 -4.39 -4.81
C SER A 132 10.06 -4.02 -4.04
N LYS A 133 11.11 -3.59 -4.75
CA LYS A 133 12.39 -3.18 -4.13
C LYS A 133 12.21 -1.92 -3.30
N GLU A 134 11.45 -0.95 -3.81
CA GLU A 134 11.18 0.31 -3.13
C GLU A 134 10.30 0.09 -1.88
N LEU A 135 9.21 -0.67 -2.00
CA LEU A 135 8.31 -1.02 -0.90
C LEU A 135 9.01 -1.80 0.22
N LYS A 136 10.05 -2.59 -0.11
CA LYS A 136 10.84 -3.32 0.90
C LYS A 136 11.54 -2.40 1.90
N ALA A 137 11.96 -1.21 1.48
CA ALA A 137 12.65 -0.26 2.35
C ALA A 137 11.69 0.60 3.19
N MET A 138 10.46 0.81 2.70
CA MET A 138 9.49 1.74 3.30
C MET A 138 9.13 1.45 4.77
N PRO A 139 8.90 0.20 5.23
CA PRO A 139 8.51 -0.04 6.62
C PRO A 139 9.45 0.57 7.65
N MET A 140 10.76 0.48 7.42
CA MET A 140 11.77 1.06 8.32
C MET A 140 11.81 2.58 8.26
N ILE A 141 11.65 3.16 7.06
CA ILE A 141 11.66 4.62 6.85
C ILE A 141 10.43 5.24 7.53
N ILE A 142 9.26 4.66 7.31
CA ILE A 142 8.00 5.16 7.89
C ILE A 142 7.96 4.95 9.40
N ALA A 143 8.48 3.84 9.93
CA ALA A 143 8.60 3.63 11.37
C ALA A 143 9.43 4.74 12.03
N ARG A 144 10.62 5.03 11.49
CA ARG A 144 11.48 6.12 12.00
C ARG A 144 10.83 7.49 11.90
N GLY A 145 10.22 7.80 10.76
CA GLY A 145 9.50 9.07 10.58
C GLY A 145 8.32 9.22 11.53
N SER A 146 7.63 8.11 11.83
CA SER A 146 6.54 8.07 12.79
C SER A 146 7.05 8.33 14.20
N ASP A 147 8.11 7.64 14.62
CA ASP A 147 8.71 7.82 15.94
C ASP A 147 9.16 9.27 16.16
N ASP A 148 9.87 9.86 15.18
CA ASP A 148 10.28 11.28 15.22
C ASP A 148 9.09 12.24 15.33
N ALA A 149 8.07 12.08 14.47
CA ALA A 149 6.92 12.97 14.48
C ALA A 149 6.11 12.86 15.78
N VAL A 150 6.02 11.65 16.34
CA VAL A 150 5.37 11.40 17.63
C VAL A 150 6.17 12.04 18.77
N GLU A 151 7.49 11.84 18.81
CA GLU A 151 8.37 12.41 19.83
C GLU A 151 8.27 13.95 19.82
N ARG A 152 8.32 14.57 18.64
CA ARG A 152 8.12 16.02 18.47
C ARG A 152 6.75 16.48 18.96
N ALA A 153 5.69 15.72 18.67
CA ALA A 153 4.34 16.09 19.08
C ALA A 153 4.13 15.95 20.60
N GLU A 154 4.73 14.94 21.24
CA GLU A 154 4.61 14.70 22.68
C GLU A 154 5.50 15.61 23.52
N GLY A 155 6.67 16.00 23.00
CA GLY A 155 7.56 16.96 23.63
C GLY A 155 7.12 18.42 23.48
N MET A 156 6.03 18.68 22.76
CA MET A 156 5.57 20.03 22.46
C MET A 156 4.86 20.69 23.65
N ASP A 157 5.21 21.95 23.94
CA ASP A 157 4.43 22.81 24.86
C ASP A 157 3.15 23.33 24.19
N LEU A 158 2.24 22.40 23.89
CA LEU A 158 0.96 22.72 23.28
C LEU A 158 0.16 23.74 24.13
N PRO A 159 0.10 23.67 25.47
CA PRO A 159 -0.56 24.70 26.28
C PRO A 159 0.04 26.10 26.12
N GLY A 160 1.37 26.22 26.08
CA GLY A 160 2.06 27.49 25.86
C GLY A 160 1.77 28.08 24.49
N ILE A 161 1.84 27.25 23.44
CA ILE A 161 1.51 27.64 22.06
C ILE A 161 0.06 28.14 22.00
N LEU A 162 -0.89 27.37 22.51
CA LEU A 162 -2.30 27.75 22.47
C LEU A 162 -2.60 29.06 23.20
N LYS A 163 -1.95 29.30 24.36
CA LYS A 163 -2.08 30.58 25.08
C LYS A 163 -1.51 31.76 24.30
N ARG A 164 -0.43 31.54 23.54
CA ARG A 164 0.22 32.57 22.72
C ARG A 164 -0.63 32.92 21.49
N GLU A 165 -1.19 31.92 20.82
CA GLU A 165 -1.96 32.09 19.58
C GLU A 165 -3.40 32.55 19.85
N PHE A 166 -4.05 32.04 20.89
CA PHE A 166 -5.47 32.32 21.17
C PHE A 166 -5.64 33.28 22.34
N LYS A 167 -5.78 34.57 22.02
CA LYS A 167 -5.94 35.65 23.02
C LYS A 167 -7.39 36.11 23.22
N SER A 168 -8.30 35.79 22.31
CA SER A 168 -9.71 36.22 22.39
C SER A 168 -10.61 35.16 23.04
N VAL A 169 -11.69 35.60 23.68
CA VAL A 169 -12.68 34.70 24.32
C VAL A 169 -13.36 33.78 23.29
N TRP A 170 -13.54 34.26 22.06
CA TRP A 170 -14.12 33.46 20.97
C TRP A 170 -13.16 32.34 20.51
N ASP A 171 -11.86 32.59 20.58
CA ASP A 171 -10.84 31.61 20.24
C ASP A 171 -10.70 30.50 21.28
N LEU A 172 -10.96 30.80 22.56
CA LEU A 172 -10.96 29.79 23.62
C LEU A 172 -11.96 28.66 23.33
N GLY A 173 -13.07 28.96 22.65
CA GLY A 173 -14.04 27.96 22.22
C GLY A 173 -13.53 26.98 21.14
N LYS A 174 -12.47 27.35 20.40
CA LYS A 174 -11.87 26.51 19.34
C LYS A 174 -10.82 25.55 19.89
N ILE A 175 -10.20 25.88 21.02
CA ILE A 175 -9.10 25.12 21.63
C ILE A 175 -9.42 23.62 21.77
N PRO A 176 -10.58 23.20 22.32
CA PRO A 176 -10.86 21.77 22.47
C PRO A 176 -10.90 21.01 21.14
N ARG A 177 -11.41 21.65 20.07
CA ARG A 177 -11.45 21.04 18.73
C ARG A 177 -10.05 20.89 18.15
N LEU A 178 -9.20 21.89 18.36
CA LEU A 178 -7.82 21.85 17.90
C LEU A 178 -7.02 20.75 18.63
N ILE A 179 -7.10 20.69 19.96
CA ILE A 179 -6.44 19.63 20.75
C ILE A 179 -6.88 18.25 20.29
N LYS A 180 -8.19 18.06 20.06
CA LYS A 180 -8.74 16.80 19.54
C LYS A 180 -8.18 16.48 18.15
N ALA A 181 -8.13 17.44 17.24
CA ALA A 181 -7.58 17.24 15.91
C ALA A 181 -6.08 16.91 15.95
N PHE A 182 -5.31 17.59 16.79
CA PHE A 182 -3.89 17.32 16.99
C PHE A 182 -3.66 15.90 17.50
N SER A 183 -4.36 15.51 18.57
CA SER A 183 -4.33 14.15 19.11
C SER A 183 -4.71 13.09 18.06
N ASN A 184 -5.74 13.35 17.26
CA ASN A 184 -6.13 12.46 16.16
C ASN A 184 -5.03 12.32 15.11
N ASN A 185 -4.38 13.42 14.71
CA ASN A 185 -3.25 13.34 13.76
C ASN A 185 -2.09 12.52 14.36
N VAL A 186 -1.73 12.73 15.64
CA VAL A 186 -0.70 11.92 16.32
C VAL A 186 -1.07 10.43 16.30
N GLN A 187 -2.33 10.09 16.55
CA GLN A 187 -2.80 8.70 16.48
C GLN A 187 -2.70 8.13 15.05
N GLN A 188 -2.97 8.93 14.02
CA GLN A 188 -2.78 8.53 12.63
C GLN A 188 -1.30 8.25 12.33
N VAL A 189 -0.39 9.13 12.75
CA VAL A 189 1.07 8.94 12.62
C VAL A 189 1.49 7.61 13.26
N ARG A 190 1.09 7.36 14.51
CA ARG A 190 1.42 6.12 15.25
C ARG A 190 0.98 4.84 14.55
N ARG A 191 -0.11 4.87 13.80
CA ARG A 191 -0.67 3.70 13.09
C ARG A 191 -0.07 3.48 11.70
N ALA A 192 0.58 4.50 11.14
CA ALA A 192 1.13 4.45 9.79
C ALA A 192 2.13 3.29 9.56
N PRO A 193 3.04 2.95 10.51
CA PRO A 193 3.98 1.85 10.29
C PRO A 193 3.29 0.49 10.13
N ASP A 194 2.22 0.24 10.89
CA ASP A 194 1.44 -1.00 10.80
C ASP A 194 0.73 -1.10 9.45
N MET A 195 0.11 0.00 8.98
CA MET A 195 -0.51 0.09 7.65
C MET A 195 0.50 -0.26 6.54
N VAL A 196 1.72 0.29 6.62
CA VAL A 196 2.78 0.05 5.63
C VAL A 196 3.25 -1.39 5.66
N ARG A 197 3.40 -1.99 6.85
CA ARG A 197 3.79 -3.39 7.02
C ARG A 197 2.74 -4.34 6.44
N ASP A 198 1.46 -4.05 6.64
CA ASP A 198 0.36 -4.86 6.13
C ASP A 198 0.30 -4.79 4.61
N CYS A 199 0.43 -3.59 4.03
CA CYS A 199 0.50 -3.41 2.58
C CYS A 199 1.70 -4.15 1.97
N TYR A 200 2.89 -4.02 2.56
CA TYR A 200 4.07 -4.74 2.10
C TYR A 200 3.89 -6.26 2.17
N SER A 201 3.21 -6.77 3.20
CA SER A 201 2.91 -8.20 3.34
C SER A 201 1.92 -8.69 2.26
N GLN A 202 1.03 -7.84 1.78
CA GLN A 202 0.16 -8.15 0.64
C GLN A 202 0.94 -8.12 -0.67
N ALA A 203 1.78 -7.10 -0.89
CA ALA A 203 2.63 -7.00 -2.08
C ALA A 203 3.55 -8.23 -2.24
N LYS A 204 4.06 -8.78 -1.13
CA LYS A 204 4.83 -10.03 -1.12
C LYS A 204 4.10 -11.26 -1.67
N LYS A 205 2.77 -11.23 -1.78
CA LYS A 205 2.01 -12.34 -2.40
C LYS A 205 2.01 -12.26 -3.93
N ILE A 206 2.34 -11.08 -4.48
CA ILE A 206 2.44 -10.81 -5.91
C ILE A 206 3.86 -11.11 -6.41
N ILE A 207 4.86 -10.76 -5.60
CA ILE A 207 6.30 -10.93 -5.84
C ILE A 207 6.72 -12.38 -5.63
#